data_AF-A0A2H0V1J0-F1
#
_entry.id   AF-A0A2H0V1J0-F1
#
_cell.length_a   1.000
_cell.length_b   1.000
_cell.length_c   1.000
_cell.angle_alpha   90.00
_cell.angle_beta   90.00
_cell.angle_gamma   90.00
#
_symmetry.space_group_name_H-M   'P 1'
#
loop_
_entity.id
_entity.type
_entity.pdbx_description
1 polymer ?
#
loop_
_entity_poly.entity_id
_entity_poly.type
_entity_poly.pdbx_seq_one_letter_code
_entity_poly.pdbx_strand_id
1 'polypeptide(L)'
;MWWKKILVLSGLTLFTAGTTIILALIIAPYLPSPANQDVLGVKVTAPAALFSTPTSAEKNKVKNLLRFNKAQVKRNVVKLKTTSLWEKASGGKQKLKNRLSFNLADKINLIAALKKTEEISPNKFVSYGTIEGIENSFATLISKGDMLTGNIYLPDKIYEIRPAGNGLTIINQIDPKKFPRDDNIVSSMPNLSDAVVPMDMSTTTIDVMVVYTKQAREDAGSTAAIESLIDLAVADANMAYENSLVPQKLKLVHTVEVNYAEPASNDSSTELTALKDLSDGVMDNVHTLRDQYKADIVTLFVTNAKLADGTDVCGIGYQMDSGNKDDFASRAFNVVPLDCISNLSYIHELGHNMGAGHEETNASPTGLYESSHGTQDPDCKYRSIMAYPCSCAGTCTRMPFFSNPDVEYDDWTTGISGQADNAFTLLLTRDEVANFRNSLSDYRPLTNVNLDQIFPIAQNFDLSNLGRETQVLGGTFNTTFWLGRANNDELYAQTFVANGPAANNKVTVKGVSFAASRVGNPPFLVRAAIRSDKNGADLAYAAVERAKISANALSDNSWVRADFSRPLTLSSSGIYYLVIYTPSHDSNNYYDLGAESITTNGALYQEINAVPFYNLMGKIHYETNLTGVNIP
;
A
#
# COMPACT_ATOMS: atom_id res chain seq x y z
N MET A 1 64.52 -11.05 14.21
CA MET A 1 64.43 -9.83 13.37
C MET A 1 63.66 -10.24 12.11
N TRP A 2 62.36 -9.99 11.96
CA TRP A 2 61.67 -8.70 11.84
C TRP A 2 62.30 -7.78 10.78
N TRP A 3 61.64 -7.68 9.62
CA TRP A 3 61.57 -6.45 8.83
C TRP A 3 60.10 -6.23 8.42
N LYS A 4 59.53 -5.10 8.84
CA LYS A 4 58.14 -4.70 8.55
C LYS A 4 58.09 -4.04 7.18
N LYS A 5 56.99 -4.21 6.44
CA LYS A 5 56.42 -3.10 5.65
C LYS A 5 55.24 -2.55 6.44
N ILE A 6 55.36 -1.30 6.88
CA ILE A 6 54.26 -0.55 7.48
C ILE A 6 53.56 0.18 6.32
N LEU A 7 52.27 -0.07 6.13
CA LEU A 7 51.40 0.88 5.46
C LEU A 7 50.70 1.69 6.55
N VAL A 8 50.80 3.02 6.47
CA VAL A 8 50.12 3.92 7.41
C VAL A 8 48.75 4.24 6.85
N LEU A 9 47.70 3.82 7.58
CA LEU A 9 46.37 4.41 7.45
C LEU A 9 46.14 5.30 8.67
N SER A 10 45.88 6.58 8.40
CA SER A 10 45.72 7.63 9.39
C SER A 10 44.36 7.56 10.09
N GLY A 11 44.33 7.71 11.41
CA GLY A 11 43.10 8.05 12.14
C GLY A 11 42.55 7.01 13.12
N LEU A 12 43.37 6.45 14.02
CA LEU A 12 42.85 5.85 15.26
C LEU A 12 43.60 6.40 16.49
N THR A 13 42.87 7.10 17.35
CA THR A 13 43.35 7.59 18.64
C THR A 13 43.13 6.51 19.70
N LEU A 14 44.20 5.89 20.19
CA LEU A 14 44.15 4.89 21.27
C LEU A 14 44.28 5.56 22.64
N PHE A 15 43.22 5.49 23.46
CA PHE A 15 43.31 5.71 24.91
C PHE A 15 43.47 4.36 25.61
N THR A 16 44.48 4.23 26.48
CA THR A 16 44.76 3.00 27.23
C THR A 16 44.60 3.20 28.73
N ALA A 17 43.56 2.61 29.31
CA ALA A 17 43.51 2.23 30.73
C ALA A 17 42.47 1.11 30.94
N GLY A 18 42.87 -0.01 31.55
CA GLY A 18 41.94 -0.99 32.16
C GLY A 18 41.07 -1.85 31.23
N THR A 19 41.63 -2.99 30.79
CA THR A 19 40.92 -4.27 30.52
C THR A 19 39.40 -4.25 30.27
N THR A 20 38.98 -3.98 29.03
CA THR A 20 38.11 -4.83 28.17
C THR A 20 37.78 -4.06 26.89
N ILE A 21 38.28 -4.51 25.74
CA ILE A 21 37.96 -3.89 24.44
C ILE A 21 36.78 -4.65 23.82
N ILE A 22 35.59 -4.06 23.84
CA ILE A 22 34.48 -4.49 22.98
C ILE A 22 34.75 -3.92 21.59
N LEU A 23 35.00 -4.80 20.62
CA LEU A 23 35.26 -4.39 19.23
C LEU A 23 33.92 -4.13 18.51
N ALA A 24 33.39 -2.92 18.64
CA ALA A 24 32.24 -2.46 17.86
C ALA A 24 32.70 -2.12 16.43
N LEU A 25 32.66 -3.11 15.53
CA LEU A 25 32.98 -2.92 14.11
C LEU A 25 31.79 -2.26 13.39
N ILE A 26 31.87 -0.94 13.19
CA ILE A 26 31.02 -0.24 12.23
C ILE A 26 31.51 -0.63 10.83
N ILE A 27 30.83 -1.60 10.22
CA ILE A 27 31.05 -1.96 8.81
C ILE A 27 30.09 -1.11 7.97
N ALA A 28 30.65 -0.11 7.27
CA ALA A 28 29.95 0.53 6.16
C ALA A 28 29.76 -0.49 5.01
N PRO A 29 28.65 -0.44 4.27
CA PRO A 29 28.33 -1.45 3.26
C PRO A 29 29.18 -1.26 2.00
N TYR A 30 30.36 -1.87 1.97
CA TYR A 30 31.13 -2.12 0.76
C TYR A 30 31.61 -3.57 0.78
N LEU A 31 30.78 -4.46 0.23
CA LEU A 31 31.12 -5.87 0.06
C LEU A 31 31.95 -6.04 -1.22
N PRO A 32 33.21 -6.52 -1.14
CA PRO A 32 33.96 -6.90 -2.33
C PRO A 32 33.44 -8.24 -2.90
N SER A 33 33.82 -8.52 -4.15
CA SER A 33 33.38 -9.67 -4.94
C SER A 33 33.65 -11.04 -4.30
N PRO A 34 33.07 -12.16 -4.84
CA PRO A 34 33.02 -13.48 -4.18
C PRO A 34 34.37 -14.16 -3.83
N ALA A 35 35.52 -13.54 -4.12
CA ALA A 35 36.84 -14.12 -3.91
C ALA A 35 37.40 -13.97 -2.46
N ASN A 36 36.80 -13.14 -1.60
CA ASN A 36 37.38 -12.75 -0.30
C ASN A 36 36.61 -13.23 0.95
N GLN A 37 35.93 -14.38 0.92
CA GLN A 37 35.15 -14.88 2.07
C GLN A 37 35.97 -15.54 3.21
N ASP A 38 37.30 -15.63 3.11
CA ASP A 38 38.15 -16.45 4.01
C ASP A 38 38.86 -15.67 5.15
N VAL A 39 38.32 -14.52 5.58
CA VAL A 39 38.97 -13.66 6.61
C VAL A 39 38.54 -13.97 8.06
N LEU A 40 37.47 -14.75 8.29
CA LEU A 40 36.92 -15.01 9.64
C LEU A 40 36.66 -16.48 9.99
N GLY A 41 37.06 -17.44 9.15
CA GLY A 41 36.94 -18.89 9.43
C GLY A 41 35.51 -19.46 9.44
N VAL A 42 34.49 -18.64 9.22
CA VAL A 42 33.09 -19.07 9.07
C VAL A 42 32.86 -19.55 7.63
N LYS A 43 32.97 -20.86 7.39
CA LYS A 43 32.59 -21.45 6.10
C LYS A 43 31.06 -21.40 5.91
N VAL A 44 30.59 -20.36 5.22
CA VAL A 44 29.20 -20.29 4.73
C VAL A 44 29.04 -21.34 3.63
N THR A 45 28.55 -22.52 4.02
CA THR A 45 28.37 -23.63 3.09
C THR A 45 27.17 -23.32 2.18
N ALA A 46 27.29 -23.59 0.88
CA ALA A 46 26.18 -23.41 -0.06
C ALA A 46 25.02 -24.39 0.26
N PRO A 47 23.75 -23.98 0.12
CA PRO A 47 22.62 -24.89 0.34
C PRO A 47 22.65 -26.08 -0.64
N ALA A 48 22.05 -27.20 -0.22
CA ALA A 48 21.91 -28.38 -1.08
C ALA A 48 21.06 -28.05 -2.33
N ALA A 49 21.53 -28.52 -3.49
CA ALA A 49 20.86 -28.38 -4.78
C ALA A 49 19.37 -28.79 -4.70
N LEU A 50 18.46 -27.85 -4.97
CA LEU A 50 17.01 -28.01 -4.86
C LEU A 50 16.43 -29.03 -5.84
N PHE A 51 17.07 -29.23 -6.99
CA PHE A 51 16.56 -30.03 -8.09
C PHE A 51 17.44 -31.22 -8.47
N SER A 52 16.85 -32.26 -9.04
CA SER A 52 17.53 -33.39 -9.71
C SER A 52 17.01 -33.60 -11.14
N THR A 53 17.80 -34.34 -11.93
CA THR A 53 17.48 -34.66 -13.34
C THR A 53 16.39 -35.75 -13.42
N PRO A 54 15.27 -35.51 -14.12
CA PRO A 54 14.27 -36.53 -14.42
C PRO A 54 14.69 -37.40 -15.60
N THR A 55 14.15 -38.62 -15.64
CA THR A 55 14.31 -39.55 -16.76
C THR A 55 13.59 -39.04 -18.02
N SER A 56 13.99 -39.52 -19.21
CA SER A 56 13.33 -39.17 -20.47
C SER A 56 11.84 -39.54 -20.49
N ALA A 57 11.46 -40.65 -19.84
CA ALA A 57 10.06 -41.06 -19.72
C ALA A 57 9.23 -40.08 -18.89
N GLU A 58 9.80 -39.52 -17.81
CA GLU A 58 9.14 -38.51 -16.98
C GLU A 58 9.02 -37.17 -17.69
N LYS A 59 10.08 -36.72 -18.39
CA LYS A 59 10.04 -35.52 -19.24
C LYS A 59 8.93 -35.60 -20.29
N ASN A 60 8.72 -36.79 -20.87
CA ASN A 60 7.68 -37.02 -21.87
C ASN A 60 6.24 -36.89 -21.32
N LYS A 61 6.00 -37.13 -20.03
CA LYS A 61 4.66 -36.97 -19.42
C LYS A 61 4.22 -35.50 -19.40
N VAL A 62 5.15 -34.60 -19.06
CA VAL A 62 4.89 -33.16 -18.91
C VAL A 62 5.29 -32.34 -20.15
N LYS A 63 5.45 -33.01 -21.30
CA LYS A 63 5.93 -32.37 -22.53
C LYS A 63 4.95 -31.35 -23.10
N ASN A 64 3.65 -31.49 -22.79
CA ASN A 64 2.55 -30.69 -23.36
C ASN A 64 2.06 -29.55 -22.44
N LEU A 65 2.38 -29.58 -21.14
CA LEU A 65 1.98 -28.54 -20.18
C LEU A 65 2.80 -27.27 -20.35
N LEU A 66 2.21 -26.10 -20.06
CA LEU A 66 2.89 -24.80 -20.05
C LEU A 66 3.70 -24.59 -21.32
N ARG A 67 3.03 -24.78 -22.48
CA ARG A 67 3.67 -24.70 -23.80
C ARG A 67 3.62 -23.31 -24.42
N PHE A 68 2.64 -22.50 -24.02
CA PHE A 68 2.25 -21.28 -24.72
C PHE A 68 2.82 -20.01 -24.10
N ASN A 69 3.91 -20.10 -23.32
CA ASN A 69 4.59 -18.90 -22.85
C ASN A 69 5.37 -18.23 -24.00
N LYS A 70 4.85 -17.10 -24.48
CA LYS A 70 5.36 -16.33 -25.64
C LYS A 70 6.77 -15.79 -25.40
N ALA A 71 7.10 -15.46 -24.14
CA ALA A 71 8.36 -14.87 -23.73
C ALA A 71 9.44 -15.89 -23.31
N GLN A 72 9.10 -17.18 -23.26
CA GLN A 72 10.01 -18.25 -22.87
C GLN A 72 11.14 -18.46 -23.89
N VAL A 73 12.38 -18.21 -23.47
CA VAL A 73 13.61 -18.52 -24.23
C VAL A 73 14.21 -19.89 -23.90
N LYS A 74 13.90 -20.46 -22.73
CA LYS A 74 14.37 -21.80 -22.35
C LYS A 74 13.38 -22.50 -21.43
N ARG A 75 13.20 -23.81 -21.61
CA ARG A 75 12.35 -24.67 -20.79
C ARG A 75 13.12 -25.88 -20.27
N ASN A 76 13.11 -26.10 -18.95
CA ASN A 76 13.79 -27.22 -18.32
C ASN A 76 12.80 -27.99 -17.45
N VAL A 77 12.76 -29.32 -17.60
CA VAL A 77 11.99 -30.19 -16.69
C VAL A 77 12.94 -30.78 -15.66
N VAL A 78 12.64 -30.58 -14.38
CA VAL A 78 13.42 -31.03 -13.23
C VAL A 78 12.55 -31.79 -12.22
N LYS A 79 13.17 -32.45 -11.23
CA LYS A 79 12.49 -32.99 -10.04
C LYS A 79 12.79 -32.14 -8.82
N LEU A 80 11.78 -31.81 -8.03
CA LEU A 80 11.96 -31.11 -6.74
C LEU A 80 12.47 -32.10 -5.67
N LYS A 81 13.52 -31.74 -4.95
CA LYS A 81 13.95 -32.46 -3.74
C LYS A 81 13.31 -31.81 -2.52
N THR A 82 12.24 -32.41 -2.01
CA THR A 82 11.56 -31.93 -0.78
C THR A 82 12.49 -31.86 0.43
N THR A 83 13.48 -32.75 0.54
CA THR A 83 14.55 -32.70 1.56
C THR A 83 15.52 -31.53 1.39
N SER A 84 15.62 -30.96 0.19
CA SER A 84 16.33 -29.71 -0.06
C SER A 84 15.49 -28.49 0.27
N LEU A 85 14.16 -28.56 0.12
CA LEU A 85 13.21 -27.48 0.40
C LEU A 85 12.93 -27.28 1.91
N TRP A 86 12.61 -28.37 2.62
CA TRP A 86 12.15 -28.32 4.01
C TRP A 86 13.27 -28.60 5.03
N GLU A 87 13.21 -27.91 6.16
CA GLU A 87 13.93 -28.28 7.38
C GLU A 87 13.27 -29.48 8.07
N LYS A 88 14.04 -30.24 8.86
CA LYS A 88 13.48 -31.23 9.79
C LYS A 88 12.95 -30.51 11.03
N ALA A 89 11.64 -30.28 11.09
CA ALA A 89 10.99 -29.69 12.25
C ALA A 89 10.29 -30.74 13.13
N SER A 90 10.23 -30.45 14.44
CA SER A 90 9.57 -31.28 15.45
C SER A 90 8.05 -31.30 15.27
N GLY A 91 7.40 -32.44 15.53
CA GLY A 91 5.94 -32.52 15.57
C GLY A 91 5.22 -32.50 14.21
N GLY A 92 5.91 -32.81 13.11
CA GLY A 92 5.30 -33.01 11.79
C GLY A 92 4.93 -31.75 11.00
N LYS A 93 5.16 -30.55 11.56
CA LYS A 93 5.01 -29.29 10.82
C LYS A 93 6.10 -29.16 9.75
N GLN A 94 5.76 -28.61 8.59
CA GLN A 94 6.75 -28.22 7.59
C GLN A 94 7.35 -26.85 7.96
N LYS A 95 8.67 -26.69 7.80
CA LYS A 95 9.36 -25.41 7.92
C LYS A 95 10.26 -25.22 6.71
N LEU A 96 10.06 -24.14 5.96
CA LEU A 96 10.84 -23.82 4.76
C LEU A 96 12.27 -23.41 5.15
N LYS A 97 13.28 -23.82 4.37
CA LYS A 97 14.64 -23.32 4.56
C LYS A 97 14.76 -21.88 4.08
N ASN A 98 15.45 -21.05 4.86
CA ASN A 98 15.72 -19.64 4.53
C ASN A 98 16.71 -19.42 3.37
N ARG A 99 17.43 -20.45 2.92
CA ARG A 99 18.34 -20.37 1.76
C ARG A 99 18.10 -21.56 0.83
N LEU A 100 17.77 -21.28 -0.43
CA LEU A 100 17.43 -22.30 -1.44
C LEU A 100 18.35 -22.19 -2.66
N SER A 101 19.02 -23.30 -3.01
CA SER A 101 19.94 -23.38 -4.14
C SER A 101 19.21 -23.87 -5.40
N PHE A 102 18.78 -22.93 -6.23
CA PHE A 102 18.19 -23.17 -7.55
C PHE A 102 19.29 -23.55 -8.54
N ASN A 103 19.60 -24.85 -8.61
CA ASN A 103 20.52 -25.41 -9.60
C ASN A 103 19.83 -25.55 -10.95
N LEU A 104 19.86 -24.48 -11.74
CA LEU A 104 19.24 -24.36 -13.04
C LEU A 104 20.07 -25.10 -14.12
N ALA A 105 19.54 -25.12 -15.36
CA ALA A 105 20.30 -25.64 -16.49
C ALA A 105 21.53 -24.76 -16.81
N ASP A 106 22.45 -25.30 -17.62
CA ASP A 106 23.75 -24.71 -17.98
C ASP A 106 24.68 -24.41 -16.79
N LYS A 107 24.46 -25.11 -15.66
CA LYS A 107 25.21 -24.95 -14.40
C LYS A 107 25.04 -23.58 -13.72
N ILE A 108 24.02 -22.80 -14.10
CA ILE A 108 23.62 -21.60 -13.38
C ILE A 108 23.08 -22.05 -12.01
N ASN A 109 23.66 -21.53 -10.92
CA ASN A 109 23.18 -21.78 -9.57
C ASN A 109 22.80 -20.43 -8.95
N LEU A 110 21.50 -20.21 -8.70
CA LEU A 110 21.03 -19.03 -7.97
C LEU A 110 20.74 -19.45 -6.53
N ILE A 111 21.19 -18.67 -5.55
CA ILE A 111 20.86 -18.91 -4.15
C ILE A 111 19.85 -17.85 -3.73
N ALA A 112 18.59 -18.24 -3.53
CA ALA A 112 17.59 -17.35 -2.97
C ALA A 112 17.73 -17.30 -1.45
N ALA A 113 17.93 -16.10 -0.90
CA ALA A 113 17.87 -15.80 0.51
C ALA A 113 16.45 -15.28 0.83
N LEU A 114 15.67 -16.10 1.53
CA LEU A 114 14.29 -15.78 1.91
C LEU A 114 14.31 -14.87 3.15
N LYS A 115 13.74 -13.68 3.01
CA LYS A 115 13.69 -12.62 4.04
C LYS A 115 12.41 -12.71 4.89
N LYS A 116 11.30 -13.15 4.28
CA LYS A 116 9.95 -13.17 4.88
C LYS A 116 9.24 -14.44 4.44
N THR A 117 8.60 -15.16 5.36
CA THR A 117 7.81 -16.37 5.09
C THR A 117 6.54 -16.33 5.95
N GLU A 118 5.37 -16.44 5.31
CA GLU A 118 4.06 -16.45 5.96
C GLU A 118 3.34 -17.77 5.63
N GLU A 119 2.67 -18.39 6.60
CA GLU A 119 1.78 -19.55 6.36
C GLU A 119 0.39 -19.01 6.01
N ILE A 120 -0.05 -19.22 4.76
CA ILE A 120 -1.31 -18.67 4.21
C ILE A 120 -2.46 -19.67 4.23
N SER A 121 -2.16 -20.96 4.34
CA SER A 121 -3.09 -22.03 4.75
C SER A 121 -2.28 -23.22 5.27
N PRO A 122 -2.88 -24.24 5.93
CA PRO A 122 -2.12 -25.30 6.59
C PRO A 122 -1.07 -25.99 5.68
N ASN A 123 0.21 -25.83 6.03
CA ASN A 123 1.38 -26.26 5.27
C ASN A 123 1.52 -25.65 3.84
N LYS A 124 0.88 -24.51 3.56
CA LYS A 124 1.07 -23.69 2.35
C LYS A 124 1.69 -22.35 2.76
N PHE A 125 2.90 -22.11 2.29
CA PHE A 125 3.70 -20.94 2.65
C PHE A 125 3.92 -20.04 1.45
N VAL A 126 3.74 -18.73 1.63
CA VAL A 126 4.32 -17.71 0.75
C VAL A 126 5.68 -17.31 1.31
N SER A 127 6.64 -16.99 0.45
CA SER A 127 7.95 -16.50 0.86
C SER A 127 8.53 -15.51 -0.13
N TYR A 128 9.12 -14.44 0.42
CA TYR A 128 9.75 -13.35 -0.31
C TYR A 128 11.23 -13.30 0.01
N GLY A 129 12.06 -13.01 -0.99
CA GLY A 129 13.51 -13.01 -0.86
C GLY A 129 14.22 -12.30 -2.00
N THR A 130 15.54 -12.40 -1.99
CA THR A 130 16.44 -11.86 -3.03
C THR A 130 17.48 -12.90 -3.40
N ILE A 131 18.19 -12.74 -4.53
CA ILE A 131 19.23 -13.67 -4.95
C ILE A 131 20.60 -13.19 -4.43
N GLU A 132 21.34 -14.08 -3.75
CA GLU A 132 22.66 -13.76 -3.22
C GLU A 132 23.65 -13.42 -4.34
N GLY A 133 24.32 -12.26 -4.21
CA GLY A 133 25.28 -11.78 -5.20
C GLY A 133 24.67 -11.19 -6.46
N ILE A 134 23.34 -11.00 -6.52
CA ILE A 134 22.66 -10.25 -7.57
C ILE A 134 21.83 -9.15 -6.90
N GLU A 135 22.34 -7.92 -6.95
CA GLU A 135 21.63 -6.74 -6.47
C GLU A 135 20.31 -6.57 -7.22
N ASN A 136 19.35 -5.88 -6.58
CA ASN A 136 18.09 -5.48 -7.21
C ASN A 136 17.24 -6.65 -7.75
N SER A 137 17.47 -7.87 -7.23
CA SER A 137 16.75 -9.10 -7.55
C SER A 137 15.67 -9.45 -6.53
N PHE A 138 14.57 -10.04 -7.00
CA PHE A 138 13.44 -10.48 -6.16
C PHE A 138 13.11 -11.95 -6.38
N ALA A 139 12.57 -12.62 -5.36
CA ALA A 139 12.07 -13.97 -5.46
C ALA A 139 10.80 -14.15 -4.62
N THR A 140 9.71 -14.56 -5.25
CA THR A 140 8.44 -14.89 -4.61
C THR A 140 8.14 -16.36 -4.83
N LEU A 141 7.87 -17.10 -3.76
CA LEU A 141 7.69 -18.56 -3.77
C LEU A 141 6.43 -18.96 -3.00
N ILE A 142 5.62 -19.83 -3.61
CA ILE A 142 4.54 -20.59 -2.95
C ILE A 142 5.02 -22.03 -2.78
N SER A 143 5.07 -22.51 -1.54
CA SER A 143 5.57 -23.85 -1.18
C SER A 143 4.49 -24.65 -0.44
N LYS A 144 4.19 -25.87 -0.90
CA LYS A 144 3.22 -26.79 -0.27
C LYS A 144 3.58 -28.24 -0.54
N GLY A 145 3.99 -29.00 0.46
CA GLY A 145 4.30 -30.43 0.30
C GLY A 145 5.46 -30.69 -0.68
N ASP A 146 5.16 -31.29 -1.84
CA ASP A 146 6.08 -31.54 -2.95
C ASP A 146 5.94 -30.55 -4.12
N MET A 147 5.18 -29.47 -3.91
CA MET A 147 4.98 -28.39 -4.87
C MET A 147 5.76 -27.13 -4.47
N LEU A 148 6.40 -26.55 -5.48
CA LEU A 148 7.02 -25.22 -5.44
C LEU A 148 6.62 -24.48 -6.71
N THR A 149 5.99 -23.33 -6.54
CA THR A 149 5.62 -22.39 -7.61
C THR A 149 6.31 -21.07 -7.28
N GLY A 150 6.83 -20.34 -8.26
CA GLY A 150 7.51 -19.08 -7.95
C GLY A 150 8.01 -18.31 -9.15
N ASN A 151 8.36 -17.05 -8.91
CA ASN A 151 8.99 -16.15 -9.86
C ASN A 151 10.30 -15.64 -9.24
N ILE A 152 11.37 -15.61 -10.02
CA ILE A 152 12.66 -14.98 -9.67
C ILE A 152 12.94 -13.89 -10.70
N TYR A 153 12.93 -12.64 -10.26
CA TYR A 153 13.19 -11.46 -11.05
C TYR A 153 14.67 -11.09 -10.93
N LEU A 154 15.40 -11.13 -12.03
CA LEU A 154 16.75 -10.57 -12.16
C LEU A 154 16.68 -9.32 -13.07
N PRO A 155 17.69 -8.43 -13.05
CA PRO A 155 17.67 -7.22 -13.88
C PRO A 155 17.44 -7.47 -15.38
N ASP A 156 17.95 -8.58 -15.94
CA ASP A 156 17.94 -8.88 -17.37
C ASP A 156 17.11 -10.12 -17.80
N LYS A 157 16.55 -10.89 -16.84
CA LYS A 157 15.66 -12.03 -17.15
C LYS A 157 14.81 -12.44 -15.95
N ILE A 158 13.76 -13.22 -16.23
CA ILE A 158 12.90 -13.79 -15.19
C ILE A 158 13.01 -15.32 -15.26
N TYR A 159 13.01 -15.99 -14.11
CA TYR A 159 12.85 -17.44 -14.02
C TYR A 159 11.50 -17.78 -13.40
N GLU A 160 10.71 -18.56 -14.13
CA GLU A 160 9.48 -19.15 -13.60
C GLU A 160 9.75 -20.54 -13.05
N ILE A 161 9.13 -20.85 -11.92
CA ILE A 161 9.08 -22.18 -11.33
C ILE A 161 7.60 -22.59 -11.29
N ARG A 162 7.26 -23.70 -11.95
CA ARG A 162 5.86 -24.15 -12.12
C ARG A 162 5.76 -25.66 -11.84
N PRO A 163 4.91 -26.13 -10.92
CA PRO A 163 4.66 -27.56 -10.72
C PRO A 163 4.10 -28.22 -11.99
N ALA A 164 4.49 -29.47 -12.24
CA ALA A 164 4.04 -30.25 -13.41
C ALA A 164 3.49 -31.63 -13.02
N GLY A 165 3.19 -31.84 -11.74
CA GLY A 165 2.74 -33.10 -11.17
C GLY A 165 3.82 -34.18 -11.05
N ASN A 166 3.56 -35.24 -10.29
CA ASN A 166 4.49 -36.36 -10.07
C ASN A 166 5.88 -35.94 -9.52
N GLY A 167 5.95 -34.90 -8.69
CA GLY A 167 7.21 -34.32 -8.19
C GLY A 167 8.08 -33.64 -9.27
N LEU A 168 7.53 -33.41 -10.48
CA LEU A 168 8.19 -32.68 -11.56
C LEU A 168 7.88 -31.19 -11.45
N THR A 169 8.85 -30.39 -11.88
CA THR A 169 8.78 -28.94 -11.95
C THR A 169 9.27 -28.52 -13.33
N ILE A 170 8.57 -27.59 -13.97
CA ILE A 170 9.02 -26.89 -15.16
C ILE A 170 9.68 -25.59 -14.69
N ILE A 171 10.90 -25.34 -15.17
CA ILE A 171 11.61 -24.08 -14.99
C ILE A 171 11.75 -23.41 -16.33
N ASN A 172 11.13 -22.25 -16.49
CA ASN A 172 11.24 -21.43 -17.67
C ASN A 172 12.26 -20.31 -17.42
N GLN A 173 13.07 -20.01 -18.41
CA GLN A 173 13.78 -18.73 -18.51
C GLN A 173 13.02 -17.86 -19.50
N ILE A 174 12.70 -16.66 -19.06
CA ILE A 174 11.87 -15.69 -19.77
C ILE A 174 12.74 -14.50 -20.18
N ASP A 175 12.56 -14.06 -21.41
CA ASP A 175 13.12 -12.80 -21.92
C ASP A 175 12.04 -11.71 -21.80
N PRO A 176 12.16 -10.75 -20.87
CA PRO A 176 11.10 -9.79 -20.58
C PRO A 176 10.76 -8.88 -21.78
N LYS A 177 11.65 -8.76 -22.77
CA LYS A 177 11.40 -8.02 -24.02
C LYS A 177 10.36 -8.67 -24.93
N LYS A 178 10.05 -9.94 -24.70
CA LYS A 178 9.15 -10.74 -25.55
C LYS A 178 7.71 -10.81 -25.04
N PHE A 179 7.43 -10.20 -23.89
CA PHE A 179 6.05 -10.04 -23.47
C PHE A 179 5.32 -9.07 -24.40
N PRO A 180 4.10 -9.40 -24.84
CA PRO A 180 3.18 -8.42 -25.38
C PRO A 180 2.95 -7.24 -24.42
N ARG A 181 2.38 -6.15 -24.94
CA ARG A 181 1.81 -5.11 -24.09
C ARG A 181 0.56 -5.64 -23.36
N ASP A 182 0.23 -5.00 -22.26
CA ASP A 182 -1.10 -5.10 -21.65
C ASP A 182 -2.05 -4.13 -22.38
N ASP A 183 -3.35 -4.08 -22.06
CA ASP A 183 -4.30 -3.17 -22.69
C ASP A 183 -5.46 -2.82 -21.75
N ASN A 184 -6.16 -1.70 -22.00
CA ASN A 184 -7.16 -1.18 -21.07
C ASN A 184 -8.42 -0.60 -21.76
N ILE A 185 -9.58 -0.84 -21.15
CA ILE A 185 -10.86 -0.26 -21.57
C ILE A 185 -11.18 0.95 -20.68
N VAL A 186 -11.38 2.09 -21.33
CA VAL A 186 -11.29 3.42 -20.70
C VAL A 186 -12.48 4.30 -21.05
N SER A 187 -12.79 5.29 -20.22
CA SER A 187 -13.74 6.37 -20.54
C SER A 187 -12.98 7.65 -20.92
N SER A 188 -13.43 8.35 -21.96
CA SER A 188 -12.72 9.52 -22.51
C SER A 188 -13.04 10.79 -21.73
N MET A 189 -12.53 10.91 -20.51
CA MET A 189 -12.81 12.02 -19.58
C MET A 189 -11.51 12.63 -19.00
N PRO A 190 -11.51 13.93 -18.62
CA PRO A 190 -10.33 14.62 -18.11
C PRO A 190 -10.00 14.19 -16.66
N ASN A 191 -8.71 14.09 -16.32
CA ASN A 191 -8.25 13.70 -14.98
C ASN A 191 -8.83 14.57 -13.85
N LEU A 192 -8.83 14.02 -12.64
CA LEU A 192 -8.91 14.80 -11.42
C LEU A 192 -7.54 15.42 -11.09
N SER A 193 -7.52 16.57 -10.42
CA SER A 193 -6.26 17.21 -9.99
C SER A 193 -5.63 16.49 -8.80
N ASP A 194 -4.30 16.58 -8.68
CA ASP A 194 -3.49 16.00 -7.58
C ASP A 194 -3.66 16.76 -6.24
N ALA A 195 -4.90 16.94 -5.78
CA ALA A 195 -5.18 17.65 -4.55
C ALA A 195 -4.69 16.85 -3.32
N VAL A 196 -3.67 17.36 -2.63
CA VAL A 196 -3.10 16.73 -1.43
C VAL A 196 -4.09 16.80 -0.25
N VAL A 197 -4.84 15.72 -0.07
CA VAL A 197 -5.70 15.50 1.11
C VAL A 197 -4.90 14.79 2.20
N PRO A 198 -5.01 15.16 3.50
CA PRO A 198 -4.46 14.37 4.58
C PRO A 198 -5.15 12.99 4.64
N MET A 199 -4.41 11.93 4.30
CA MET A 199 -4.94 10.57 4.26
C MET A 199 -4.40 9.70 5.39
N ASP A 200 -5.20 8.70 5.78
CA ASP A 200 -4.75 7.65 6.68
C ASP A 200 -3.66 6.80 6.01
N MET A 201 -2.69 6.35 6.79
CA MET A 201 -1.62 5.44 6.36
C MET A 201 -1.75 4.05 6.99
N SER A 202 -2.91 3.75 7.61
CA SER A 202 -3.29 2.38 7.95
C SER A 202 -3.40 1.52 6.68
N THR A 203 -3.17 0.21 6.82
CA THR A 203 -3.15 -0.71 5.68
C THR A 203 -4.55 -1.21 5.36
N THR A 204 -5.09 -0.82 4.21
CA THR A 204 -6.40 -1.29 3.74
C THR A 204 -6.29 -2.66 3.09
N THR A 205 -7.26 -3.53 3.35
CA THR A 205 -7.35 -4.85 2.70
C THR A 205 -8.36 -4.77 1.56
N ILE A 206 -7.96 -5.16 0.35
CA ILE A 206 -8.85 -5.29 -0.81
C ILE A 206 -9.11 -6.77 -1.02
N ASP A 207 -10.38 -7.18 -1.00
CA ASP A 207 -10.75 -8.58 -1.14
C ASP A 207 -10.88 -8.94 -2.64
N VAL A 208 -10.12 -9.94 -3.10
CA VAL A 208 -10.06 -10.31 -4.53
C VAL A 208 -10.51 -11.75 -4.76
N MET A 209 -11.19 -11.98 -5.88
CA MET A 209 -11.52 -13.32 -6.38
C MET A 209 -10.84 -13.56 -7.72
N VAL A 210 -10.22 -14.72 -7.88
CA VAL A 210 -9.64 -15.13 -9.16
C VAL A 210 -10.34 -16.39 -9.66
N VAL A 211 -11.12 -16.24 -10.72
CA VAL A 211 -11.75 -17.33 -11.45
C VAL A 211 -10.83 -17.80 -12.59
N TYR A 212 -10.98 -19.05 -13.02
CA TYR A 212 -10.15 -19.58 -14.10
C TYR A 212 -10.93 -20.53 -15.00
N THR A 213 -10.53 -20.63 -16.26
CA THR A 213 -11.14 -21.56 -17.21
C THR A 213 -10.64 -22.99 -16.99
N LYS A 214 -11.39 -23.96 -17.52
CA LYS A 214 -10.94 -25.35 -17.60
C LYS A 214 -9.60 -25.48 -18.36
N GLN A 215 -9.47 -24.75 -19.47
CA GLN A 215 -8.28 -24.73 -20.32
C GLN A 215 -7.05 -24.23 -19.54
N ALA A 216 -7.20 -23.15 -18.76
CA ALA A 216 -6.15 -22.62 -17.91
C ALA A 216 -5.71 -23.65 -16.85
N ARG A 217 -6.65 -24.32 -16.17
CA ARG A 217 -6.32 -25.42 -15.24
C ARG A 217 -5.54 -26.55 -15.94
N GLU A 218 -5.90 -26.87 -17.18
CA GLU A 218 -5.30 -27.96 -17.94
C GLU A 218 -3.88 -27.63 -18.45
N ASP A 219 -3.61 -26.39 -18.88
CA ASP A 219 -2.24 -25.97 -19.23
C ASP A 219 -1.34 -25.81 -17.99
N ALA A 220 -1.88 -25.30 -16.87
CA ALA A 220 -1.22 -25.32 -15.55
C ALA A 220 -0.99 -26.75 -15.03
N GLY A 221 -1.74 -27.74 -15.54
CA GLY A 221 -1.54 -29.17 -15.32
C GLY A 221 -2.29 -29.79 -14.15
N SER A 222 -2.88 -29.00 -13.24
CA SER A 222 -3.80 -29.47 -12.18
C SER A 222 -4.46 -28.31 -11.43
N THR A 223 -5.56 -28.58 -10.72
CA THR A 223 -6.22 -27.62 -9.80
C THR A 223 -5.22 -27.03 -8.80
N ALA A 224 -4.44 -27.88 -8.12
CA ALA A 224 -3.45 -27.41 -7.15
C ALA A 224 -2.33 -26.55 -7.77
N ALA A 225 -2.01 -26.75 -9.06
CA ALA A 225 -1.00 -25.96 -9.76
C ALA A 225 -1.53 -24.57 -10.15
N ILE A 226 -2.78 -24.47 -10.64
CA ILE A 226 -3.39 -23.16 -10.93
C ILE A 226 -3.71 -22.39 -9.65
N GLU A 227 -4.24 -23.04 -8.60
CA GLU A 227 -4.41 -22.40 -7.28
C GLU A 227 -3.09 -21.84 -6.74
N SER A 228 -2.01 -22.63 -6.81
CA SER A 228 -0.68 -22.18 -6.36
C SER A 228 -0.06 -21.08 -7.22
N LEU A 229 -0.53 -20.90 -8.46
CA LEU A 229 -0.12 -19.83 -9.37
C LEU A 229 -0.95 -18.55 -9.13
N ILE A 230 -2.23 -18.69 -8.75
CA ILE A 230 -3.08 -17.61 -8.24
C ILE A 230 -2.53 -17.05 -6.93
N ASP A 231 -2.15 -17.94 -5.99
CA ASP A 231 -1.46 -17.53 -4.76
C ASP A 231 -0.18 -16.72 -5.04
N LEU A 232 0.58 -17.10 -6.08
CA LEU A 232 1.81 -16.43 -6.47
C LEU A 232 1.52 -15.03 -7.05
N ALA A 233 0.48 -14.90 -7.89
CA ALA A 233 0.08 -13.61 -8.44
C ALA A 233 -0.36 -12.62 -7.34
N VAL A 234 -1.13 -13.10 -6.36
CA VAL A 234 -1.54 -12.32 -5.16
C VAL A 234 -0.34 -12.00 -4.26
N ALA A 235 0.64 -12.89 -4.16
CA ALA A 235 1.88 -12.63 -3.43
C ALA A 235 2.75 -11.57 -4.13
N ASP A 236 2.97 -11.67 -5.44
CA ASP A 236 3.72 -10.67 -6.21
C ASP A 236 3.04 -9.29 -6.15
N ALA A 237 1.70 -9.23 -6.15
CA ALA A 237 0.95 -7.99 -5.93
C ALA A 237 1.23 -7.36 -4.55
N ASN A 238 1.20 -8.18 -3.50
CA ASN A 238 1.46 -7.73 -2.13
C ASN A 238 2.91 -7.29 -1.93
N MET A 239 3.87 -7.97 -2.57
CA MET A 239 5.26 -7.52 -2.64
C MET A 239 5.37 -6.18 -3.36
N ALA A 240 4.66 -5.97 -4.46
CA ALA A 240 4.68 -4.71 -5.20
C ALA A 240 4.15 -3.53 -4.37
N TYR A 241 3.06 -3.69 -3.62
CA TYR A 241 2.56 -2.64 -2.72
C TYR A 241 3.54 -2.34 -1.57
N GLU A 242 4.12 -3.37 -0.94
CA GLU A 242 5.14 -3.24 0.12
C GLU A 242 6.41 -2.53 -0.40
N ASN A 243 6.89 -2.89 -1.59
CA ASN A 243 8.01 -2.26 -2.28
C ASN A 243 7.74 -0.79 -2.64
N SER A 244 6.49 -0.44 -2.95
CA SER A 244 6.10 0.90 -3.43
C SER A 244 5.57 1.82 -2.32
N LEU A 245 5.67 1.39 -1.05
CA LEU A 245 5.13 2.08 0.13
C LEU A 245 3.61 2.36 0.09
N VAL A 246 2.85 1.60 -0.72
CA VAL A 246 1.39 1.75 -0.81
C VAL A 246 0.75 1.01 0.38
N PRO A 247 -0.05 1.68 1.24
CA PRO A 247 -0.65 1.04 2.41
C PRO A 247 -1.87 0.18 2.06
N GLN A 248 -1.69 -0.85 1.22
CA GLN A 248 -2.74 -1.81 0.90
C GLN A 248 -2.23 -3.24 0.76
N LYS A 249 -3.11 -4.22 0.98
CA LYS A 249 -2.83 -5.66 0.79
C LYS A 249 -4.04 -6.33 0.14
N LEU A 250 -3.80 -7.20 -0.85
CA LEU A 250 -4.81 -8.10 -1.40
C LEU A 250 -5.02 -9.29 -0.48
N LYS A 251 -6.28 -9.70 -0.34
CA LYS A 251 -6.69 -10.96 0.28
C LYS A 251 -7.52 -11.76 -0.72
N LEU A 252 -7.02 -12.92 -1.11
CA LEU A 252 -7.76 -13.87 -1.95
C LEU A 252 -8.91 -14.47 -1.14
N VAL A 253 -10.14 -14.03 -1.41
CA VAL A 253 -11.35 -14.51 -0.71
C VAL A 253 -11.96 -15.74 -1.37
N HIS A 254 -11.81 -15.88 -2.69
CA HIS A 254 -12.30 -17.04 -3.42
C HIS A 254 -11.50 -17.33 -4.69
N THR A 255 -11.50 -18.61 -5.10
CA THR A 255 -11.04 -19.03 -6.42
C THR A 255 -11.83 -20.26 -6.86
N VAL A 256 -12.19 -20.34 -8.14
CA VAL A 256 -13.03 -21.41 -8.69
C VAL A 256 -12.85 -21.55 -10.20
N GLU A 257 -13.04 -22.77 -10.72
CA GLU A 257 -13.17 -23.04 -12.15
C GLU A 257 -14.53 -22.56 -12.65
N VAL A 258 -14.55 -21.67 -13.65
CA VAL A 258 -15.79 -21.27 -14.33
C VAL A 258 -16.09 -22.18 -15.52
N ASN A 259 -17.38 -22.41 -15.78
CA ASN A 259 -17.83 -23.13 -16.96
C ASN A 259 -17.78 -22.22 -18.21
N TYR A 260 -16.58 -21.79 -18.56
CA TYR A 260 -16.27 -21.02 -19.76
C TYR A 260 -15.33 -21.83 -20.65
N ALA A 261 -15.59 -21.82 -21.96
CA ALA A 261 -14.73 -22.45 -22.94
C ALA A 261 -14.07 -21.35 -23.78
N GLU A 262 -12.75 -21.19 -23.61
CA GLU A 262 -11.96 -20.20 -24.35
C GLU A 262 -12.19 -20.34 -25.86
N PRO A 263 -12.57 -19.26 -26.57
CA PRO A 263 -12.81 -19.30 -28.00
C PRO A 263 -11.47 -19.43 -28.75
N ALA A 264 -11.50 -20.04 -29.94
CA ALA A 264 -10.29 -20.21 -30.75
C ALA A 264 -9.61 -18.89 -31.17
N SER A 265 -10.32 -17.76 -31.09
CA SER A 265 -9.77 -16.41 -31.25
C SER A 265 -8.90 -15.97 -30.06
N ASN A 266 -9.20 -16.44 -28.84
CA ASN A 266 -8.70 -15.92 -27.56
C ASN A 266 -8.95 -14.40 -27.42
N ASP A 267 -10.10 -13.93 -27.93
CA ASP A 267 -10.48 -12.50 -27.86
C ASP A 267 -10.91 -12.14 -26.44
N SER A 268 -9.97 -11.58 -25.68
CA SER A 268 -10.19 -11.25 -24.27
C SER A 268 -11.03 -9.98 -24.07
N SER A 269 -11.30 -9.19 -25.12
CA SER A 269 -12.34 -8.16 -25.06
C SER A 269 -13.74 -8.77 -24.96
N THR A 270 -13.97 -9.89 -25.67
CA THR A 270 -15.20 -10.68 -25.52
C THR A 270 -15.24 -11.38 -24.15
N GLU A 271 -14.13 -11.96 -23.69
CA GLU A 271 -14.05 -12.63 -22.38
C GLU A 271 -14.30 -11.66 -21.22
N LEU A 272 -13.72 -10.45 -21.27
CA LEU A 272 -13.90 -9.40 -20.28
C LEU A 272 -15.35 -8.88 -20.25
N THR A 273 -15.99 -8.76 -21.42
CA THR A 273 -17.40 -8.34 -21.52
C THR A 273 -18.31 -9.39 -20.88
N ALA A 274 -18.14 -10.67 -21.23
CA ALA A 274 -18.89 -11.78 -20.63
C ALA A 274 -18.63 -11.93 -19.12
N LEU A 275 -17.43 -11.62 -18.63
CA LEU A 275 -17.12 -11.64 -17.19
C LEU A 275 -17.82 -10.51 -16.41
N LYS A 276 -18.17 -9.40 -17.08
CA LYS A 276 -18.80 -8.21 -16.50
C LYS A 276 -20.33 -8.21 -16.64
N ASP A 277 -20.87 -8.87 -17.65
CA ASP A 277 -22.31 -8.87 -17.93
C ASP A 277 -23.07 -9.81 -16.99
N LEU A 278 -24.20 -9.31 -16.47
CA LEU A 278 -24.94 -9.94 -15.36
C LEU A 278 -25.86 -11.10 -15.78
N SER A 279 -26.13 -11.24 -17.08
CA SER A 279 -27.22 -12.06 -17.60
C SER A 279 -27.12 -12.32 -19.11
N ASP A 280 -25.90 -12.48 -19.64
CA ASP A 280 -25.72 -12.91 -21.04
C ASP A 280 -25.78 -14.45 -21.18
N GLY A 281 -25.81 -15.17 -20.05
CA GLY A 281 -25.81 -16.62 -19.97
C GLY A 281 -24.41 -17.23 -19.86
N VAL A 282 -23.38 -16.40 -19.72
CA VAL A 282 -21.97 -16.77 -19.75
C VAL A 282 -21.30 -16.27 -18.47
N MET A 283 -20.85 -17.20 -17.62
CA MET A 283 -20.23 -16.86 -16.33
C MET A 283 -21.10 -16.03 -15.35
N ASP A 284 -22.41 -15.81 -15.59
CA ASP A 284 -23.35 -15.11 -14.68
C ASP A 284 -23.17 -15.49 -13.18
N ASN A 285 -22.86 -16.76 -12.90
CA ASN A 285 -22.63 -17.28 -11.54
C ASN A 285 -21.45 -16.62 -10.80
N VAL A 286 -20.51 -15.99 -11.52
CA VAL A 286 -19.39 -15.22 -10.97
C VAL A 286 -19.90 -14.04 -10.15
N HIS A 287 -20.99 -13.39 -10.54
CA HIS A 287 -21.57 -12.29 -9.76
C HIS A 287 -22.13 -12.76 -8.41
N THR A 288 -22.87 -13.87 -8.40
CA THR A 288 -23.34 -14.50 -7.14
C THR A 288 -22.18 -14.85 -6.21
N LEU A 289 -21.07 -15.38 -6.75
CA LEU A 289 -19.87 -15.70 -5.98
C LEU A 289 -19.15 -14.44 -5.49
N ARG A 290 -19.03 -13.41 -6.33
CA ARG A 290 -18.44 -12.11 -5.99
C ARG A 290 -19.16 -11.48 -4.80
N ASP A 291 -20.49 -11.51 -4.81
CA ASP A 291 -21.32 -10.96 -3.75
C ASP A 291 -21.34 -11.84 -2.47
N GLN A 292 -21.25 -13.16 -2.63
CA GLN A 292 -21.14 -14.13 -1.52
C GLN A 292 -19.81 -14.00 -0.76
N TYR A 293 -18.69 -13.90 -1.50
CA TYR A 293 -17.34 -13.85 -0.93
C TYR A 293 -16.80 -12.44 -0.72
N LYS A 294 -17.59 -11.40 -1.05
CA LYS A 294 -17.25 -9.97 -0.89
C LYS A 294 -16.00 -9.54 -1.68
N ALA A 295 -15.87 -10.06 -2.90
CA ALA A 295 -14.74 -9.73 -3.75
C ALA A 295 -14.92 -8.37 -4.45
N ASP A 296 -14.13 -7.40 -4.01
CA ASP A 296 -14.07 -6.05 -4.58
C ASP A 296 -13.62 -6.05 -6.03
N ILE A 297 -12.66 -6.90 -6.40
CA ILE A 297 -12.19 -7.07 -7.78
C ILE A 297 -12.20 -8.55 -8.18
N VAL A 298 -12.56 -8.83 -9.43
CA VAL A 298 -12.55 -10.18 -10.01
C VAL A 298 -11.66 -10.28 -11.24
N THR A 299 -10.78 -11.28 -11.25
CA THR A 299 -9.93 -11.59 -12.41
C THR A 299 -10.28 -12.95 -12.99
N LEU A 300 -10.33 -13.05 -14.32
CA LEU A 300 -10.37 -14.32 -15.04
C LEU A 300 -8.96 -14.70 -15.54
N PHE A 301 -8.48 -15.88 -15.17
CA PHE A 301 -7.28 -16.49 -15.75
C PHE A 301 -7.63 -17.40 -16.93
N VAL A 302 -7.01 -17.10 -18.08
CA VAL A 302 -7.16 -17.81 -19.37
C VAL A 302 -5.83 -18.41 -19.82
N THR A 303 -5.80 -19.27 -20.85
CA THR A 303 -4.52 -19.77 -21.39
C THR A 303 -3.76 -18.74 -22.21
N ASN A 304 -4.47 -17.84 -22.90
CA ASN A 304 -3.91 -16.88 -23.84
C ASN A 304 -4.87 -15.69 -24.02
N ALA A 305 -4.34 -14.51 -24.34
CA ALA A 305 -5.12 -13.30 -24.55
C ALA A 305 -4.75 -12.59 -25.86
N LYS A 306 -5.79 -12.11 -26.56
CA LYS A 306 -5.72 -11.29 -27.77
C LYS A 306 -6.81 -10.22 -27.76
N LEU A 307 -6.61 -9.16 -28.53
CA LEU A 307 -7.66 -8.21 -28.88
C LEU A 307 -8.50 -8.74 -30.05
N ALA A 308 -9.64 -8.10 -30.31
CA ALA A 308 -10.53 -8.42 -31.42
C ALA A 308 -9.90 -8.32 -32.83
N ASP A 309 -8.80 -7.57 -32.98
CA ASP A 309 -8.02 -7.49 -34.24
C ASP A 309 -6.97 -8.61 -34.39
N GLY A 310 -6.82 -9.46 -33.38
CA GLY A 310 -5.87 -10.57 -33.32
C GLY A 310 -4.53 -10.22 -32.68
N THR A 311 -4.30 -8.97 -32.26
CA THR A 311 -3.09 -8.53 -31.56
C THR A 311 -2.91 -9.30 -30.25
N ASP A 312 -1.72 -9.84 -30.00
CA ASP A 312 -1.39 -10.45 -28.71
C ASP A 312 -1.31 -9.40 -27.60
N VAL A 313 -1.91 -9.69 -26.45
CA VAL A 313 -1.80 -8.88 -25.23
C VAL A 313 -1.46 -9.74 -24.02
N CYS A 314 -1.04 -9.11 -22.93
CA CYS A 314 -0.68 -9.74 -21.66
C CYS A 314 -1.72 -9.53 -20.54
N GLY A 315 -2.78 -8.79 -20.81
CA GLY A 315 -3.92 -8.55 -19.93
C GLY A 315 -4.92 -7.63 -20.63
N ILE A 316 -6.16 -7.62 -20.14
CA ILE A 316 -7.12 -6.57 -20.45
C ILE A 316 -8.06 -6.33 -19.27
N GLY A 317 -8.22 -5.06 -18.88
CA GLY A 317 -9.04 -4.65 -17.75
C GLY A 317 -9.78 -3.34 -18.03
N TYR A 318 -10.84 -3.09 -17.25
CA TYR A 318 -11.43 -1.75 -17.21
C TYR A 318 -10.56 -0.80 -16.38
N GLN A 319 -10.36 0.44 -16.82
CA GLN A 319 -9.68 1.46 -16.05
C GLN A 319 -10.69 2.35 -15.30
N MET A 320 -10.45 2.58 -14.02
CA MET A 320 -11.14 3.63 -13.27
C MET A 320 -10.61 4.99 -13.71
N ASP A 321 -11.51 5.90 -14.06
CA ASP A 321 -11.20 7.28 -14.43
C ASP A 321 -12.28 8.22 -13.88
N SER A 322 -12.09 9.52 -14.04
CA SER A 322 -13.00 10.55 -13.52
C SER A 322 -14.43 10.46 -14.07
N GLY A 323 -14.64 9.81 -15.21
CA GLY A 323 -15.95 9.62 -15.84
C GLY A 323 -16.74 8.43 -15.32
N ASN A 324 -16.09 7.48 -14.65
CA ASN A 324 -16.67 6.19 -14.28
C ASN A 324 -16.43 5.78 -12.81
N LYS A 325 -15.70 6.59 -12.04
CA LYS A 325 -15.35 6.36 -10.63
C LYS A 325 -16.56 5.98 -9.75
N ASP A 326 -17.59 6.81 -9.76
CA ASP A 326 -18.77 6.69 -8.88
C ASP A 326 -19.57 5.38 -9.06
N ASP A 327 -19.47 4.72 -10.22
CA ASP A 327 -20.12 3.44 -10.51
C ASP A 327 -19.13 2.31 -10.87
N PHE A 328 -17.83 2.50 -10.63
CA PHE A 328 -16.77 1.59 -11.07
C PHE A 328 -16.84 0.19 -10.44
N ALA A 329 -17.50 0.04 -9.29
CA ALA A 329 -17.78 -1.26 -8.66
C ALA A 329 -18.49 -2.27 -9.60
N SER A 330 -19.18 -1.78 -10.64
CA SER A 330 -19.81 -2.57 -11.71
C SER A 330 -18.84 -3.02 -12.82
N ARG A 331 -17.67 -2.37 -12.94
CA ARG A 331 -16.65 -2.59 -13.97
C ARG A 331 -15.32 -3.14 -13.45
N ALA A 332 -15.12 -3.24 -12.13
CA ALA A 332 -13.90 -3.78 -11.54
C ALA A 332 -13.72 -5.29 -11.82
N PHE A 333 -13.24 -5.57 -13.04
CA PHE A 333 -13.01 -6.85 -13.68
C PHE A 333 -11.79 -6.75 -14.61
N ASN A 334 -11.09 -7.87 -14.81
CA ASN A 334 -10.00 -8.00 -15.77
C ASN A 334 -9.75 -9.46 -16.19
N VAL A 335 -9.04 -9.66 -17.31
CA VAL A 335 -8.65 -10.96 -17.88
C VAL A 335 -7.14 -11.02 -18.04
N VAL A 336 -6.50 -12.11 -17.62
CA VAL A 336 -5.03 -12.27 -17.64
C VAL A 336 -4.65 -13.68 -18.10
N PRO A 337 -3.79 -13.85 -19.12
CA PRO A 337 -3.29 -15.14 -19.53
C PRO A 337 -2.19 -15.67 -18.59
N LEU A 338 -2.13 -16.98 -18.39
CA LEU A 338 -1.20 -17.62 -17.45
C LEU A 338 0.28 -17.31 -17.70
N ASP A 339 0.69 -17.07 -18.94
CA ASP A 339 2.09 -16.79 -19.27
C ASP A 339 2.54 -15.37 -18.92
N CYS A 340 1.61 -14.43 -18.76
CA CYS A 340 1.89 -13.04 -18.39
C CYS A 340 1.84 -12.77 -16.87
N ILE A 341 1.60 -13.80 -16.04
CA ILE A 341 1.68 -13.65 -14.57
C ILE A 341 3.08 -13.24 -14.12
N SER A 342 4.14 -13.78 -14.75
CA SER A 342 5.52 -13.36 -14.47
C SER A 342 5.89 -12.01 -15.13
N ASN A 343 5.08 -11.48 -16.05
CA ASN A 343 5.14 -10.08 -16.53
C ASN A 343 4.44 -9.11 -15.56
N LEU A 344 4.05 -9.55 -14.35
CA LEU A 344 3.32 -8.74 -13.36
C LEU A 344 1.97 -8.20 -13.89
N SER A 345 1.44 -8.75 -14.98
CA SER A 345 0.23 -8.24 -15.67
C SER A 345 -1.03 -8.29 -14.82
N TYR A 346 -1.17 -9.31 -13.97
CA TYR A 346 -2.22 -9.34 -12.94
C TYR A 346 -2.26 -8.06 -12.09
N ILE A 347 -1.09 -7.52 -11.76
CA ILE A 347 -0.92 -6.37 -10.87
C ILE A 347 -1.12 -5.06 -11.66
N HIS A 348 -0.79 -5.08 -12.95
CA HIS A 348 -1.10 -4.02 -13.92
C HIS A 348 -2.62 -3.83 -14.08
N GLU A 349 -3.35 -4.91 -14.36
CA GLU A 349 -4.81 -4.85 -14.51
C GLU A 349 -5.54 -4.45 -13.23
N LEU A 350 -5.05 -4.90 -12.07
CA LEU A 350 -5.52 -4.41 -10.78
C LEU A 350 -5.25 -2.92 -10.61
N GLY A 351 -4.10 -2.42 -11.06
CA GLY A 351 -3.78 -1.00 -11.10
C GLY A 351 -4.82 -0.20 -11.87
N HIS A 352 -5.18 -0.64 -13.08
CA HIS A 352 -6.25 -0.01 -13.87
C HIS A 352 -7.59 0.00 -13.12
N ASN A 353 -7.99 -1.14 -12.52
CA ASN A 353 -9.21 -1.21 -11.71
C ASN A 353 -9.17 -0.28 -10.46
N MET A 354 -7.99 0.20 -10.05
CA MET A 354 -7.77 1.12 -8.93
C MET A 354 -7.43 2.56 -9.39
N GLY A 355 -7.51 2.86 -10.69
CA GLY A 355 -7.34 4.22 -11.25
C GLY A 355 -5.93 4.55 -11.74
N ALA A 356 -4.99 3.61 -11.65
CA ALA A 356 -3.64 3.78 -12.16
C ALA A 356 -3.62 3.75 -13.70
N GLY A 357 -2.81 4.62 -14.30
CA GLY A 357 -2.62 4.75 -15.75
C GLY A 357 -1.20 4.37 -16.20
N HIS A 358 -1.04 4.22 -17.52
CA HIS A 358 0.25 3.94 -18.15
C HIS A 358 1.28 5.07 -17.95
N GLU A 359 2.51 4.90 -18.42
CA GLU A 359 3.43 6.03 -18.58
C GLU A 359 2.86 7.09 -19.54
N GLU A 360 3.22 8.36 -19.34
CA GLU A 360 2.63 9.51 -20.04
C GLU A 360 2.51 9.35 -21.57
N THR A 361 3.52 8.76 -22.22
CA THR A 361 3.57 8.58 -23.67
C THR A 361 2.50 7.64 -24.21
N ASN A 362 1.89 6.83 -23.34
CA ASN A 362 0.98 5.73 -23.68
C ASN A 362 -0.30 5.73 -22.84
N ALA A 363 -0.49 6.73 -21.99
CA ALA A 363 -1.65 6.88 -21.13
C ALA A 363 -2.76 7.68 -21.83
N SER A 364 -3.81 6.99 -22.25
CA SER A 364 -4.97 7.58 -22.93
C SER A 364 -6.26 6.88 -22.51
N PRO A 365 -7.01 7.41 -21.51
CA PRO A 365 -6.71 8.57 -20.70
C PRO A 365 -5.58 8.28 -19.72
N THR A 366 -5.11 9.37 -19.16
CA THR A 366 -3.90 9.51 -18.36
C THR A 366 -3.97 8.77 -17.01
N GLY A 367 -5.17 8.47 -16.51
CA GLY A 367 -5.43 7.75 -15.27
C GLY A 367 -6.64 8.37 -14.54
N LEU A 368 -6.77 8.18 -13.23
CA LEU A 368 -7.77 8.91 -12.45
C LEU A 368 -7.32 10.34 -12.10
N TYR A 369 -6.04 10.52 -11.79
CA TYR A 369 -5.41 11.79 -11.41
C TYR A 369 -4.35 12.24 -12.42
N GLU A 370 -3.91 13.49 -12.33
CA GLU A 370 -2.84 14.06 -13.17
C GLU A 370 -1.52 13.32 -13.01
N SER A 371 -1.19 12.87 -11.80
CA SER A 371 0.02 12.08 -11.51
C SER A 371 -0.15 10.55 -11.67
N SER A 372 -1.28 10.04 -12.20
CA SER A 372 -1.55 8.60 -12.31
C SER A 372 -0.72 7.85 -13.37
N HIS A 373 0.55 8.22 -13.54
CA HIS A 373 1.44 7.68 -14.57
C HIS A 373 2.44 6.66 -14.07
N GLY A 374 2.62 5.62 -14.88
CA GLY A 374 3.79 4.74 -14.80
C GLY A 374 5.07 5.48 -15.22
N THR A 375 6.22 4.87 -14.92
CA THR A 375 7.54 5.31 -15.37
C THR A 375 8.30 4.21 -16.13
N GLN A 376 9.17 4.65 -17.03
CA GLN A 376 10.22 3.87 -17.69
C GLN A 376 11.57 4.48 -17.29
N ASP A 377 12.58 3.66 -17.04
CA ASP A 377 13.96 4.12 -16.88
C ASP A 377 14.47 4.76 -18.20
N PRO A 378 15.03 5.99 -18.20
CA PRO A 378 15.65 6.59 -19.38
C PRO A 378 16.78 5.77 -20.02
N ASP A 379 17.51 4.96 -19.23
CA ASP A 379 18.51 4.00 -19.73
C ASP A 379 17.89 2.65 -20.17
N CYS A 380 16.57 2.50 -19.97
CA CYS A 380 15.75 1.38 -20.39
C CYS A 380 16.16 0.03 -19.78
N LYS A 381 16.71 0.02 -18.56
CA LYS A 381 17.06 -1.20 -17.82
C LYS A 381 15.80 -1.88 -17.30
N TYR A 382 14.86 -1.11 -16.75
CA TYR A 382 13.60 -1.58 -16.18
C TYR A 382 12.46 -0.56 -16.34
N ARG A 383 11.27 -0.94 -15.88
CA ARG A 383 10.05 -0.10 -15.88
C ARG A 383 9.17 -0.43 -14.68
N SER A 384 8.35 0.53 -14.26
CA SER A 384 7.30 0.32 -13.27
C SER A 384 6.20 -0.63 -13.78
N ILE A 385 5.36 -1.11 -12.88
CA ILE A 385 4.24 -2.03 -13.18
C ILE A 385 3.31 -1.47 -14.24
N MET A 386 2.90 -0.20 -14.13
CA MET A 386 1.94 0.38 -15.06
C MET A 386 2.53 0.78 -16.41
N ALA A 387 3.85 0.83 -16.55
CA ALA A 387 4.45 1.22 -17.82
C ALA A 387 4.43 0.07 -18.87
N TYR A 388 4.28 0.41 -20.14
CA TYR A 388 4.51 -0.49 -21.29
C TYR A 388 6.01 -0.78 -21.51
N PRO A 389 6.36 -1.78 -22.35
CA PRO A 389 7.75 -2.02 -22.76
C PRO A 389 8.37 -0.79 -23.44
N CYS A 390 9.57 -0.42 -23.00
CA CYS A 390 10.30 0.74 -23.48
C CYS A 390 10.63 0.61 -24.98
N SER A 391 10.62 1.73 -25.70
CA SER A 391 10.90 1.79 -27.15
C SER A 391 12.40 1.63 -27.54
N CYS A 392 13.28 1.57 -26.54
CA CYS A 392 14.73 1.62 -26.63
C CYS A 392 15.40 0.25 -26.43
N ALA A 393 16.70 0.16 -26.72
CA ALA A 393 17.42 -1.12 -26.83
C ALA A 393 17.70 -1.86 -25.50
N GLY A 394 17.42 -1.26 -24.34
CA GLY A 394 17.65 -1.85 -23.01
C GLY A 394 16.73 -3.04 -22.69
N THR A 395 16.92 -3.67 -21.53
CA THR A 395 16.14 -4.85 -21.06
C THR A 395 14.69 -4.52 -20.76
N CYS A 396 14.42 -3.33 -20.24
CA CYS A 396 13.12 -2.81 -19.81
C CYS A 396 12.27 -3.86 -19.05
N THR A 397 12.94 -4.58 -18.15
CA THR A 397 12.31 -5.58 -17.29
C THR A 397 11.30 -4.88 -16.40
N ARG A 398 10.02 -5.33 -16.41
CA ARG A 398 9.03 -4.80 -15.47
C ARG A 398 9.40 -5.27 -14.07
N MET A 399 9.65 -4.32 -13.18
CA MET A 399 10.01 -4.60 -11.79
C MET A 399 8.79 -4.43 -10.88
N PRO A 400 8.75 -5.11 -9.71
CA PRO A 400 7.60 -5.08 -8.81
C PRO A 400 7.53 -3.78 -8.00
N PHE A 401 7.35 -2.66 -8.70
CA PHE A 401 7.15 -1.31 -8.18
C PHE A 401 6.07 -0.60 -9.00
N PHE A 402 5.11 0.00 -8.32
CA PHE A 402 4.39 1.15 -8.85
C PHE A 402 5.33 2.37 -8.81
N SER A 403 5.06 3.34 -9.67
CA SER A 403 5.76 4.61 -9.67
C SER A 403 5.50 5.36 -8.36
N ASN A 404 6.56 5.74 -7.66
CA ASN A 404 6.53 6.51 -6.42
C ASN A 404 7.81 7.39 -6.36
N PRO A 405 7.71 8.73 -6.29
CA PRO A 405 8.87 9.62 -6.25
C PRO A 405 9.72 9.50 -4.97
N ASP A 406 9.18 8.93 -3.89
CA ASP A 406 9.87 8.72 -2.60
C ASP A 406 10.54 7.33 -2.49
N VAL A 407 10.53 6.51 -3.56
CA VAL A 407 11.10 5.15 -3.58
C VAL A 407 12.19 5.06 -4.65
N GLU A 408 13.33 4.44 -4.31
CA GLU A 408 14.45 4.22 -5.24
C GLU A 408 14.64 2.73 -5.56
N TYR A 409 15.08 2.45 -6.79
CA TYR A 409 15.51 1.15 -7.29
C TYR A 409 16.72 1.34 -8.22
N ASP A 410 17.83 0.64 -7.96
CA ASP A 410 19.09 0.78 -8.75
C ASP A 410 19.58 2.26 -8.85
N ASP A 411 19.60 2.96 -7.71
CA ASP A 411 19.95 4.39 -7.55
C ASP A 411 19.07 5.37 -8.36
N TRP A 412 17.83 5.00 -8.67
CA TRP A 412 16.87 5.81 -9.45
C TRP A 412 15.47 5.81 -8.83
N THR A 413 14.82 6.97 -8.81
CA THR A 413 13.48 7.17 -8.25
C THR A 413 12.41 6.50 -9.11
N THR A 414 11.62 5.58 -8.55
CA THR A 414 10.64 4.80 -9.33
C THR A 414 9.49 5.64 -9.86
N GLY A 415 9.23 6.83 -9.30
CA GLY A 415 8.27 7.82 -9.77
C GLY A 415 8.91 9.17 -10.06
N ILE A 416 8.08 10.11 -10.52
CA ILE A 416 8.46 11.51 -10.75
C ILE A 416 7.44 12.41 -10.04
N SER A 417 7.90 13.31 -9.18
CA SER A 417 7.01 14.10 -8.30
C SER A 417 6.05 15.00 -9.10
N GLY A 418 4.74 14.86 -8.84
CA GLY A 418 3.69 15.61 -9.55
C GLY A 418 3.55 15.25 -11.03
N GLN A 419 4.03 14.07 -11.44
CA GLN A 419 4.00 13.62 -12.83
C GLN A 419 3.72 12.12 -12.95
N ALA A 420 4.45 11.28 -12.20
CA ALA A 420 4.33 9.83 -12.27
C ALA A 420 4.40 9.21 -10.86
N ASP A 421 3.22 9.09 -10.26
CA ASP A 421 2.98 8.62 -8.90
C ASP A 421 1.69 7.77 -8.83
N ASN A 422 1.78 6.54 -9.34
CA ASN A 422 0.71 5.58 -9.16
C ASN A 422 0.57 5.14 -7.70
N ALA A 423 1.60 5.26 -6.86
CA ALA A 423 1.48 4.97 -5.44
C ALA A 423 0.53 5.96 -4.73
N PHE A 424 0.59 7.25 -5.06
CA PHE A 424 -0.39 8.26 -4.64
C PHE A 424 -1.79 7.91 -5.15
N THR A 425 -1.93 7.54 -6.42
CA THR A 425 -3.22 7.14 -7.01
C THR A 425 -3.87 5.98 -6.24
N LEU A 426 -3.11 4.90 -6.00
CA LEU A 426 -3.58 3.74 -5.22
C LEU A 426 -3.89 4.11 -3.77
N LEU A 427 -3.08 4.97 -3.14
CA LEU A 427 -3.34 5.51 -1.81
C LEU A 427 -4.71 6.23 -1.75
N LEU A 428 -5.08 7.00 -2.78
CA LEU A 428 -6.34 7.75 -2.79
C LEU A 428 -7.56 6.86 -3.04
N THR A 429 -7.41 5.75 -3.78
CA THR A 429 -8.54 4.89 -4.19
C THR A 429 -8.74 3.64 -3.35
N ARG A 430 -7.74 3.17 -2.60
CA ARG A 430 -7.79 1.90 -1.85
C ARG A 430 -9.05 1.71 -1.00
N ASP A 431 -9.52 2.77 -0.33
CA ASP A 431 -10.63 2.72 0.63
C ASP A 431 -11.99 2.70 -0.10
N GLU A 432 -12.07 3.25 -1.30
CA GLU A 432 -13.24 3.17 -2.16
C GLU A 432 -13.33 1.79 -2.83
N VAL A 433 -12.19 1.30 -3.33
CA VAL A 433 -12.07 -0.03 -3.94
C VAL A 433 -12.40 -1.14 -2.93
N ALA A 434 -11.87 -1.07 -1.71
CA ALA A 434 -12.17 -2.01 -0.61
C ALA A 434 -13.63 -1.95 -0.09
N ASN A 435 -14.46 -1.09 -0.67
CA ASN A 435 -15.89 -0.98 -0.37
C ASN A 435 -16.78 -1.40 -1.56
N PHE A 436 -16.22 -1.90 -2.66
CA PHE A 436 -16.98 -2.30 -3.83
C PHE A 436 -17.95 -3.46 -3.58
N ARG A 437 -17.73 -4.32 -2.57
CA ARG A 437 -18.70 -5.38 -2.20
C ARG A 437 -19.15 -5.44 -0.75
N ASN A 438 -18.80 -4.44 0.06
CA ASN A 438 -19.54 -4.19 1.30
C ASN A 438 -20.99 -3.81 0.95
N SER A 439 -21.98 -4.33 1.69
CA SER A 439 -23.39 -4.14 1.30
C SER A 439 -23.76 -2.67 1.37
N LEU A 440 -24.67 -2.15 0.54
CA LEU A 440 -25.09 -0.74 0.68
C LEU A 440 -25.86 -0.43 2.01
N SER A 441 -26.14 -1.47 2.81
CA SER A 441 -26.60 -1.37 4.21
C SER A 441 -25.47 -1.33 5.25
N ASP A 442 -24.28 -1.84 4.90
CA ASP A 442 -23.03 -1.72 5.68
C ASP A 442 -22.18 -0.53 5.21
N TYR A 443 -22.38 -0.09 3.96
CA TYR A 443 -22.09 1.26 3.48
C TYR A 443 -23.01 2.22 4.21
N ARG A 444 -22.59 2.52 5.43
CA ARG A 444 -22.75 3.86 5.92
C ARG A 444 -21.87 4.72 5.02
N PRO A 445 -22.41 5.70 4.27
CA PRO A 445 -21.59 6.88 4.03
C PRO A 445 -21.18 7.41 5.42
N LEU A 446 -20.14 8.25 5.51
CA LEU A 446 -19.75 8.86 6.79
C LEU A 446 -20.75 9.96 7.23
N THR A 447 -22.03 9.60 7.28
CA THR A 447 -23.21 10.45 7.51
C THR A 447 -24.26 9.81 8.43
N ASN A 448 -24.25 8.49 8.69
CA ASN A 448 -25.16 7.83 9.65
C ASN A 448 -24.70 6.40 10.01
N VAL A 449 -24.45 5.99 11.27
CA VAL A 449 -24.25 6.77 12.50
C VAL A 449 -24.85 6.15 13.78
N ASN A 450 -25.62 5.04 13.72
CA ASN A 450 -26.20 4.43 14.94
C ASN A 450 -25.21 3.47 15.65
N LEU A 451 -25.03 3.65 16.96
CA LEU A 451 -23.92 3.13 17.77
C LEU A 451 -24.29 1.96 18.69
N ASP A 452 -25.58 1.68 18.92
CA ASP A 452 -26.04 0.80 20.00
C ASP A 452 -25.97 -0.71 19.71
N GLN A 453 -25.52 -1.12 18.52
CA GLN A 453 -25.50 -2.54 18.11
C GLN A 453 -24.12 -3.20 18.08
N ILE A 454 -23.05 -2.48 18.46
CA ILE A 454 -21.70 -3.04 18.53
C ILE A 454 -21.28 -3.12 20.01
N PHE A 455 -21.03 -4.35 20.47
CA PHE A 455 -20.59 -4.78 21.82
C PHE A 455 -21.66 -4.96 22.92
N PRO A 456 -21.98 -6.23 23.27
CA PRO A 456 -22.41 -6.58 24.62
C PRO A 456 -21.19 -6.81 25.56
N ILE A 457 -21.43 -6.70 26.87
CA ILE A 457 -20.52 -7.01 28.02
C ILE A 457 -19.61 -5.85 28.49
N ALA A 458 -20.11 -5.06 29.45
CA ALA A 458 -19.39 -4.59 30.64
C ALA A 458 -20.39 -4.32 31.79
N GLN A 459 -20.00 -4.54 33.04
CA GLN A 459 -20.90 -4.56 34.21
C GLN A 459 -20.96 -3.24 34.99
N ASN A 460 -22.06 -3.06 35.74
CA ASN A 460 -22.36 -1.90 36.60
C ASN A 460 -21.31 -1.62 37.69
N PHE A 461 -21.09 -0.33 38.00
CA PHE A 461 -20.56 0.15 39.28
C PHE A 461 -21.34 1.38 39.77
N ASP A 462 -21.59 1.46 41.08
CA ASP A 462 -22.29 2.56 41.76
C ASP A 462 -21.29 3.63 42.24
N LEU A 463 -21.61 4.91 42.04
CA LEU A 463 -20.74 6.07 42.28
C LEU A 463 -21.40 7.14 43.19
N SER A 464 -22.38 6.75 43.99
CA SER A 464 -23.23 7.65 44.80
C SER A 464 -22.55 8.48 45.92
N ASN A 465 -21.21 8.45 46.09
CA ASN A 465 -20.54 8.95 47.31
C ASN A 465 -19.21 9.74 47.14
N LEU A 466 -18.94 10.40 46.01
CA LEU A 466 -17.76 11.28 45.88
C LEU A 466 -18.11 12.72 45.46
N GLY A 467 -17.53 13.68 46.18
CA GLY A 467 -17.77 15.12 46.02
C GLY A 467 -17.20 15.70 44.72
N ARG A 468 -17.75 16.84 44.30
CA ARG A 468 -17.57 17.42 42.96
C ARG A 468 -16.24 18.14 42.74
N GLU A 469 -15.15 17.39 42.64
CA GLU A 469 -13.93 17.81 41.93
C GLU A 469 -13.48 16.73 40.93
N THR A 470 -12.85 17.18 39.84
CA THR A 470 -12.26 16.45 38.70
C THR A 470 -12.05 14.93 38.80
N GLN A 471 -12.47 14.19 37.76
CA GLN A 471 -12.02 12.82 37.47
C GLN A 471 -11.58 12.62 36.00
N VAL A 472 -10.71 11.63 35.80
CA VAL A 472 -10.06 11.20 34.54
C VAL A 472 -10.18 9.66 34.45
N LEU A 473 -9.85 9.08 33.28
CA LEU A 473 -9.90 7.66 32.86
C LEU A 473 -11.25 7.28 32.19
N GLY A 474 -11.31 6.55 31.06
CA GLY A 474 -10.26 6.09 30.13
C GLY A 474 -10.82 5.04 29.16
N GLY A 475 -10.43 5.09 27.87
CA GLY A 475 -10.75 4.06 26.86
C GLY A 475 -11.98 4.34 25.97
N THR A 476 -11.82 3.98 24.69
CA THR A 476 -12.83 3.95 23.60
C THR A 476 -13.41 5.31 23.14
N PHE A 477 -13.40 5.52 21.82
CA PHE A 477 -14.03 6.69 21.18
C PHE A 477 -15.56 6.55 21.16
N ASN A 478 -16.25 6.92 22.25
CA ASN A 478 -17.66 7.38 22.22
C ASN A 478 -18.19 7.88 23.57
N THR A 479 -17.58 8.93 24.11
CA THR A 479 -18.29 9.82 25.04
C THR A 479 -18.10 11.28 24.62
N THR A 480 -19.20 12.03 24.62
CA THR A 480 -19.19 13.46 24.35
C THR A 480 -18.45 14.16 25.50
N PHE A 481 -17.42 14.96 25.21
CA PHE A 481 -16.82 15.82 26.22
C PHE A 481 -17.76 16.99 26.53
N TRP A 482 -18.54 16.87 27.60
CA TRP A 482 -19.29 17.98 28.20
C TRP A 482 -18.46 18.60 29.32
N LEU A 483 -17.95 19.82 29.09
CA LEU A 483 -17.36 20.64 30.14
C LEU A 483 -18.37 21.70 30.60
N GLY A 484 -19.04 21.39 31.72
CA GLY A 484 -19.63 22.31 32.71
C GLY A 484 -20.39 23.56 32.25
N ARG A 485 -21.70 23.60 32.54
CA ARG A 485 -22.44 24.85 32.67
C ARG A 485 -22.19 25.46 34.06
N ALA A 486 -21.60 26.65 34.12
CA ALA A 486 -21.72 27.55 35.27
C ALA A 486 -22.79 28.61 34.94
N ASN A 487 -23.52 29.09 35.94
CA ASN A 487 -24.79 29.79 35.74
C ASN A 487 -24.73 31.03 34.84
N ASN A 488 -25.63 31.04 33.84
CA ASN A 488 -25.99 32.11 32.91
C ASN A 488 -24.89 32.58 31.94
N ASP A 489 -25.10 32.15 30.70
CA ASP A 489 -24.52 32.59 29.42
C ASP A 489 -22.99 32.41 29.22
N GLU A 490 -22.63 31.95 28.01
CA GLU A 490 -21.32 31.47 27.53
C GLU A 490 -20.95 29.98 27.75
N LEU A 491 -20.46 29.33 26.67
CA LEU A 491 -20.01 27.93 26.60
C LEU A 491 -18.96 27.75 25.49
N TYR A 492 -17.67 27.62 25.81
CA TYR A 492 -16.63 27.26 24.82
C TYR A 492 -15.62 26.24 25.35
N ALA A 493 -15.27 25.28 24.50
CA ALA A 493 -14.13 24.40 24.68
C ALA A 493 -13.33 24.30 23.37
N GLN A 494 -12.02 24.11 23.48
CA GLN A 494 -11.11 23.85 22.36
C GLN A 494 -10.12 22.77 22.85
N THR A 495 -9.70 21.85 21.98
CA THR A 495 -8.90 20.68 22.39
C THR A 495 -7.79 20.32 21.42
N PHE A 496 -6.75 19.66 21.93
CA PHE A 496 -5.57 19.23 21.18
C PHE A 496 -5.63 17.74 20.84
N VAL A 497 -5.24 17.39 19.62
CA VAL A 497 -5.12 15.99 19.21
C VAL A 497 -3.71 15.47 19.52
N ALA A 498 -3.57 14.76 20.63
CA ALA A 498 -2.30 14.20 21.10
C ALA A 498 -2.00 12.80 20.52
N ASN A 499 -0.73 12.55 20.17
CA ASN A 499 -0.30 11.30 19.54
C ASN A 499 0.29 10.30 20.57
N GLY A 500 -0.56 9.78 21.47
CA GLY A 500 -0.18 8.84 22.54
C GLY A 500 0.28 9.50 23.84
N PRO A 501 0.64 8.71 24.87
CA PRO A 501 1.07 9.23 26.18
C PRO A 501 2.41 9.96 26.08
N ALA A 502 2.57 11.01 26.90
CA ALA A 502 3.77 11.83 26.92
C ALA A 502 5.02 11.03 27.33
N ALA A 503 6.07 11.10 26.53
CA ALA A 503 7.39 10.54 26.84
C ALA A 503 8.39 11.68 27.06
N ASN A 504 9.23 11.57 28.10
CA ASN A 504 10.33 12.51 28.37
C ASN A 504 9.90 14.00 28.43
N ASN A 505 8.79 14.30 29.13
CA ASN A 505 8.19 15.64 29.25
C ASN A 505 7.90 16.33 27.90
N LYS A 506 7.51 15.56 26.88
CA LYS A 506 7.11 16.07 25.56
C LYS A 506 5.78 15.49 25.11
N VAL A 507 4.97 16.33 24.46
CA VAL A 507 3.65 15.98 23.90
C VAL A 507 3.63 16.34 22.42
N THR A 508 3.27 15.39 21.57
CA THR A 508 3.13 15.60 20.13
C THR A 508 1.69 15.94 19.78
N VAL A 509 1.46 17.17 19.34
CA VAL A 509 0.18 17.73 18.92
C VAL A 509 0.05 17.64 17.40
N LYS A 510 -0.96 16.94 16.90
CA LYS A 510 -1.24 16.82 15.45
C LYS A 510 -2.10 17.95 14.89
N GLY A 511 -2.90 18.58 15.74
CA GLY A 511 -3.89 19.58 15.34
C GLY A 511 -4.71 20.06 16.51
N VAL A 512 -5.67 20.94 16.21
CA VAL A 512 -6.60 21.54 17.16
C VAL A 512 -8.04 21.39 16.68
N SER A 513 -8.96 21.22 17.62
CA SER A 513 -10.40 21.19 17.34
C SER A 513 -11.12 22.33 18.08
N PHE A 514 -11.98 23.04 17.37
CA PHE A 514 -12.76 24.19 17.85
C PHE A 514 -14.16 24.20 17.22
N ALA A 515 -15.09 24.96 17.79
CA ALA A 515 -16.40 25.21 17.17
C ALA A 515 -16.37 26.51 16.35
N ALA A 516 -17.03 26.52 15.19
CA ALA A 516 -17.13 27.69 14.32
C ALA A 516 -18.36 27.58 13.41
N SER A 517 -19.10 28.68 13.24
CA SER A 517 -20.29 28.79 12.40
C SER A 517 -20.06 29.76 11.24
N ARG A 518 -20.66 29.51 10.08
CA ARG A 518 -20.63 30.42 8.91
C ARG A 518 -21.84 31.35 8.93
N VAL A 519 -21.60 32.65 8.99
CA VAL A 519 -22.61 33.67 8.73
C VAL A 519 -22.46 34.14 7.29
N GLY A 520 -23.43 33.78 6.43
CA GLY A 520 -23.42 34.10 5.00
C GLY A 520 -22.41 33.30 4.17
N ASN A 521 -21.66 34.00 3.32
CA ASN A 521 -20.69 33.44 2.38
C ASN A 521 -19.27 34.03 2.58
N PRO A 522 -18.62 33.80 3.74
CA PRO A 522 -17.25 34.26 3.98
C PRO A 522 -16.28 33.65 2.95
N PRO A 523 -15.56 34.45 2.15
CA PRO A 523 -14.77 33.94 1.03
C PRO A 523 -13.37 33.43 1.40
N PHE A 524 -12.93 33.65 2.64
CA PHE A 524 -11.57 33.33 3.12
C PHE A 524 -11.55 32.12 4.06
N LEU A 525 -10.37 31.51 4.25
CA LEU A 525 -10.17 30.36 5.13
C LEU A 525 -10.04 30.79 6.59
N VAL A 526 -10.44 29.93 7.53
CA VAL A 526 -10.14 30.11 8.97
C VAL A 526 -8.77 29.52 9.26
N ARG A 527 -7.88 30.24 9.92
CA ARG A 527 -6.53 29.77 10.27
C ARG A 527 -6.42 29.52 11.76
N ALA A 528 -6.00 28.32 12.16
CA ALA A 528 -5.70 27.98 13.54
C ALA A 528 -4.19 27.73 13.71
N ALA A 529 -3.58 28.26 14.77
CA ALA A 529 -2.13 28.21 14.99
C ALA A 529 -1.76 28.07 16.47
N ILE A 530 -0.59 27.49 16.74
CA ILE A 530 0.02 27.42 18.07
C ILE A 530 1.27 28.30 18.11
N ARG A 531 1.45 29.07 19.18
CA ARG A 531 2.63 29.92 19.43
C ARG A 531 3.22 29.69 20.82
N SER A 532 4.51 29.98 21.01
CA SER A 532 5.15 30.09 22.34
C SER A 532 5.04 31.48 22.96
N ASP A 533 4.58 32.46 22.20
CA ASP A 533 4.29 33.84 22.65
C ASP A 533 3.03 34.33 21.92
N LYS A 534 2.19 35.13 22.58
CA LYS A 534 0.91 35.63 22.06
C LYS A 534 1.08 36.33 20.70
N ASN A 535 2.15 37.13 20.59
CA ASN A 535 2.50 37.92 19.43
C ASN A 535 3.66 37.32 18.60
N GLY A 536 4.11 36.11 18.95
CA GLY A 536 5.22 35.43 18.32
C GLY A 536 4.87 34.77 16.98
N ALA A 537 5.89 34.15 16.37
CA ALA A 537 5.70 33.33 15.17
C ALA A 537 4.92 32.04 15.48
N ASP A 538 4.18 31.55 14.47
CA ASP A 538 3.45 30.29 14.56
C ASP A 538 4.40 29.09 14.55
N LEU A 539 4.37 28.29 15.61
CA LEU A 539 5.13 27.04 15.75
C LEU A 539 4.55 25.93 14.86
N ALA A 540 3.23 25.92 14.72
CA ALA A 540 2.48 25.17 13.72
C ALA A 540 1.18 25.90 13.43
N TYR A 541 0.65 25.72 12.21
CA TYR A 541 -0.64 26.28 11.82
C TYR A 541 -1.32 25.39 10.77
N ALA A 542 -2.62 25.56 10.66
CA ALA A 542 -3.50 24.88 9.73
C ALA A 542 -4.57 25.86 9.22
N ALA A 543 -5.01 25.68 7.98
CA ALA A 543 -6.15 26.39 7.42
C ALA A 543 -7.33 25.43 7.31
N VAL A 544 -8.52 25.93 7.61
CA VAL A 544 -9.79 25.21 7.47
C VAL A 544 -10.58 25.87 6.36
N GLU A 545 -10.96 25.05 5.39
CA GLU A 545 -11.87 25.42 4.31
C GLU A 545 -13.28 25.72 4.81
N ARG A 546 -13.89 26.76 4.23
CA ARG A 546 -15.30 27.12 4.42
C ARG A 546 -16.21 25.90 4.40
N ALA A 547 -16.01 24.97 3.45
CA ALA A 547 -16.86 23.80 3.28
C ALA A 547 -17.00 22.95 4.56
N LYS A 548 -15.94 22.85 5.36
CA LYS A 548 -15.81 22.01 6.56
C LYS A 548 -16.37 22.66 7.83
N ILE A 549 -16.85 23.89 7.75
CA ILE A 549 -17.40 24.68 8.87
C ILE A 549 -18.91 24.76 8.69
N SER A 550 -19.72 24.43 9.72
CA SER A 550 -21.18 24.37 9.57
C SER A 550 -21.81 25.78 9.53
N ALA A 551 -23.12 25.87 9.25
CA ALA A 551 -23.83 27.15 9.32
C ALA A 551 -24.21 27.55 10.77
N ASN A 552 -24.31 26.59 11.71
CA ASN A 552 -24.69 26.82 13.11
C ASN A 552 -24.10 25.72 14.02
N ALA A 553 -22.78 25.74 14.22
CA ALA A 553 -22.01 24.68 14.90
C ALA A 553 -22.48 24.38 16.33
N LEU A 554 -23.05 25.37 17.01
CA LEU A 554 -23.61 25.22 18.36
C LEU A 554 -24.94 24.44 18.39
N SER A 555 -25.67 24.40 17.28
CA SER A 555 -26.98 23.73 17.17
C SER A 555 -26.90 22.31 16.62
N ASP A 556 -25.92 22.05 15.75
CA ASP A 556 -25.69 20.76 15.11
C ASP A 556 -24.50 19.99 15.73
N ASN A 557 -23.85 20.57 16.75
CA ASN A 557 -22.71 20.04 17.46
C ASN A 557 -21.47 19.81 16.55
N SER A 558 -21.34 20.56 15.45
CA SER A 558 -20.25 20.42 14.48
C SER A 558 -18.92 20.97 15.00
N TRP A 559 -18.00 20.07 15.31
CA TRP A 559 -16.62 20.42 15.62
C TRP A 559 -15.77 20.50 14.36
N VAL A 560 -15.00 21.57 14.27
CA VAL A 560 -14.05 21.84 13.20
C VAL A 560 -12.66 21.44 13.66
N ARG A 561 -12.00 20.57 12.89
CA ARG A 561 -10.62 20.12 13.17
C ARG A 561 -9.65 20.73 12.16
N ALA A 562 -8.55 21.27 12.68
CA ALA A 562 -7.46 21.87 11.92
C ALA A 562 -6.16 21.11 12.23
N ASP A 563 -5.82 20.17 11.36
CA ASP A 563 -4.59 19.37 11.47
C ASP A 563 -3.39 20.09 10.84
N PHE A 564 -2.28 20.11 11.57
CA PHE A 564 -1.04 20.74 11.14
C PHE A 564 -0.31 19.86 10.13
N SER A 565 0.25 20.46 9.08
CA SER A 565 1.02 19.76 8.03
C SER A 565 2.24 19.01 8.57
N ARG A 566 2.71 19.34 9.77
CA ARG A 566 3.70 18.57 10.54
C ARG A 566 3.27 18.52 12.01
N PRO A 567 3.27 17.35 12.68
CA PRO A 567 2.98 17.26 14.11
C PRO A 567 3.98 18.07 14.95
N LEU A 568 3.47 18.91 15.86
CA LEU A 568 4.25 19.80 16.69
C LEU A 568 4.56 19.15 18.04
N THR A 569 5.84 18.98 18.37
CA THR A 569 6.26 18.46 19.69
C THR A 569 6.50 19.60 20.68
N LEU A 570 5.66 19.69 21.70
CA LEU A 570 5.69 20.71 22.76
C LEU A 570 6.29 20.14 24.06
N SER A 571 6.84 21.02 24.91
CA SER A 571 7.24 20.66 26.27
C SER A 571 5.99 20.54 27.16
N SER A 572 5.93 19.52 28.02
CA SER A 572 4.83 19.35 28.97
C SER A 572 4.76 20.46 30.04
N SER A 573 5.82 21.26 30.19
CA SER A 573 5.91 22.37 31.14
C SER A 573 5.92 23.75 30.47
N GLY A 574 5.66 23.84 29.16
CA GLY A 574 5.65 25.11 28.43
C GLY A 574 4.32 25.87 28.55
N ILE A 575 4.38 27.18 28.33
CA ILE A 575 3.20 28.03 28.07
C ILE A 575 3.10 28.20 26.56
N TYR A 576 1.87 28.08 26.04
CA TYR A 576 1.57 28.21 24.62
C TYR A 576 0.27 28.97 24.41
N TYR A 577 0.04 29.44 23.19
CA TYR A 577 -1.16 30.15 22.79
C TYR A 577 -1.80 29.48 21.58
N LEU A 578 -3.10 29.20 21.65
CA LEU A 578 -3.90 28.86 20.48
C LEU A 578 -4.51 30.15 19.93
N VAL A 579 -4.23 30.42 18.65
CA VAL A 579 -4.69 31.59 17.91
C VAL A 579 -5.57 31.13 16.77
N ILE A 580 -6.82 31.62 16.72
CA ILE A 580 -7.73 31.41 15.60
C ILE A 580 -7.96 32.75 14.92
N TYR A 581 -7.67 32.81 13.62
CA TYR A 581 -7.62 34.02 12.81
C TYR A 581 -8.48 33.91 11.56
N THR A 582 -9.19 34.99 11.24
CA THR A 582 -9.98 35.15 10.01
C THR A 582 -9.52 36.41 9.25
N PRO A 583 -9.22 36.35 7.92
CA PRO A 583 -8.53 37.45 7.23
C PRO A 583 -9.24 38.81 7.13
N SER A 584 -10.58 38.84 7.21
CA SER A 584 -11.36 40.09 7.22
C SER A 584 -12.79 39.85 7.70
N HIS A 585 -13.40 40.84 8.35
CA HIS A 585 -14.78 40.80 8.79
C HIS A 585 -15.69 41.67 7.88
N ASP A 586 -16.49 41.03 7.02
CA ASP A 586 -17.69 41.61 6.42
C ASP A 586 -18.88 41.28 7.32
N SER A 587 -19.70 42.27 7.69
CA SER A 587 -20.85 42.08 8.58
C SER A 587 -21.90 41.09 8.08
N ASN A 588 -21.90 40.76 6.78
CA ASN A 588 -22.79 39.76 6.19
C ASN A 588 -22.09 38.45 5.81
N ASN A 589 -20.76 38.38 5.87
CA ASN A 589 -19.96 37.26 5.37
C ASN A 589 -18.75 36.99 6.28
N TYR A 590 -18.98 36.37 7.45
CA TYR A 590 -17.94 36.10 8.46
C TYR A 590 -18.07 34.69 9.08
N TYR A 591 -17.10 34.32 9.91
CA TYR A 591 -17.17 33.13 10.76
C TYR A 591 -17.40 33.55 12.20
N ASP A 592 -18.50 33.08 12.79
CA ASP A 592 -18.77 33.21 14.21
C ASP A 592 -18.03 32.08 14.95
N LEU A 593 -17.11 32.46 15.83
CA LEU A 593 -16.28 31.54 16.61
C LEU A 593 -16.82 31.35 18.04
N GLY A 594 -18.04 31.85 18.30
CA GLY A 594 -18.72 31.83 19.58
C GLY A 594 -19.52 33.10 19.79
N ALA A 595 -20.73 32.97 20.35
CA ALA A 595 -21.53 34.10 20.81
C ALA A 595 -20.69 35.06 21.68
N GLU A 596 -20.78 36.35 21.34
CA GLU A 596 -19.94 37.48 21.79
C GLU A 596 -18.57 37.68 21.09
N SER A 597 -18.27 36.98 19.99
CA SER A 597 -17.08 37.27 19.15
C SER A 597 -17.17 38.55 18.28
N ILE A 598 -17.82 39.62 18.78
CA ILE A 598 -17.81 40.95 18.14
C ILE A 598 -16.46 41.64 18.40
N THR A 599 -15.42 41.25 17.64
CA THR A 599 -14.17 42.01 17.56
C THR A 599 -13.84 42.35 16.11
N THR A 600 -13.60 43.63 15.85
CA THR A 600 -13.45 44.22 14.51
C THR A 600 -12.20 43.79 13.73
N ASN A 601 -11.35 42.93 14.31
CA ASN A 601 -10.06 42.51 13.75
C ASN A 601 -9.84 40.98 13.65
N GLY A 602 -10.88 40.15 13.86
CA GLY A 602 -10.88 38.74 13.41
C GLY A 602 -9.86 37.80 14.05
N ALA A 603 -9.43 38.03 15.30
CA ALA A 603 -8.47 37.17 16.00
C ALA A 603 -8.91 36.84 17.43
N LEU A 604 -9.06 35.54 17.73
CA LEU A 604 -9.29 35.01 19.08
C LEU A 604 -8.01 34.38 19.64
N TYR A 605 -7.80 34.53 20.95
CA TYR A 605 -6.60 34.10 21.67
C TYR A 605 -6.98 33.29 22.93
N GLN A 606 -6.33 32.14 23.14
CA GLN A 606 -6.43 31.35 24.38
C GLN A 606 -5.03 31.07 24.95
N GLU A 607 -4.86 31.23 26.26
CA GLU A 607 -3.60 31.04 26.99
C GLU A 607 -3.56 29.67 27.68
N ILE A 608 -2.46 28.94 27.51
CA ILE A 608 -2.32 27.56 27.96
C ILE A 608 -1.25 27.50 29.05
N ASN A 609 -1.69 27.34 30.30
CA ASN A 609 -0.80 27.29 31.46
C ASN A 609 -0.56 25.83 31.89
N ALA A 610 0.62 25.32 31.50
CA ALA A 610 1.10 23.94 31.69
C ALA A 610 0.32 22.87 30.90
N VAL A 611 1.03 21.78 30.54
CA VAL A 611 0.52 20.67 29.72
C VAL A 611 0.63 19.36 30.53
N PRO A 612 -0.28 19.11 31.50
CA PRO A 612 -0.23 17.94 32.37
C PRO A 612 -0.66 16.64 31.64
N PHE A 613 -0.33 15.50 32.25
CA PHE A 613 -0.21 14.20 31.57
C PHE A 613 -1.50 13.59 31.00
N TYR A 614 -2.68 14.06 31.40
CA TYR A 614 -3.96 13.70 30.77
C TYR A 614 -4.90 14.92 30.82
N ASN A 615 -5.44 15.29 29.65
CA ASN A 615 -6.31 16.44 29.40
C ASN A 615 -5.66 17.82 29.63
N LEU A 616 -5.74 18.66 28.60
CA LEU A 616 -5.30 20.06 28.63
C LEU A 616 -6.50 20.98 28.89
N MET A 617 -6.41 21.85 29.88
CA MET A 617 -7.30 23.01 30.05
C MET A 617 -6.47 24.29 29.97
N GLY A 618 -6.94 25.30 29.24
CA GLY A 618 -6.35 26.64 29.15
C GLY A 618 -7.28 27.71 29.73
N LYS A 619 -6.72 28.85 30.16
CA LYS A 619 -7.51 30.03 30.54
C LYS A 619 -7.68 30.95 29.34
N ILE A 620 -8.87 31.50 29.16
CA ILE A 620 -9.16 32.50 28.12
C ILE A 620 -8.84 33.88 28.69
N HIS A 621 -8.10 34.70 27.94
CA HIS A 621 -7.81 36.09 28.27
C HIS A 621 -8.22 36.98 27.09
N TYR A 622 -9.11 37.94 27.36
CA TYR A 622 -9.59 38.94 26.41
C TYR A 622 -8.74 40.21 26.49
N GLU A 623 -8.53 40.89 25.35
CA GLU A 623 -7.80 42.17 25.31
C GLU A 623 -8.53 43.14 24.38
N THR A 624 -9.15 44.18 24.95
CA THR A 624 -9.93 45.19 24.22
C THR A 624 -9.08 46.44 23.94
N ASN A 625 -8.44 46.49 22.78
CA ASN A 625 -7.81 47.73 22.28
C ASN A 625 -8.85 48.62 21.57
N LEU A 626 -9.67 49.30 22.37
CA LEU A 626 -10.54 50.38 21.90
C LEU A 626 -9.74 51.68 21.71
N THR A 627 -9.38 51.99 20.47
CA THR A 627 -9.03 53.35 20.06
C THR A 627 -9.79 53.79 18.81
N GLY A 628 -11.00 54.31 19.04
CA GLY A 628 -11.59 55.36 18.21
C GLY A 628 -12.44 54.92 17.01
N VAL A 629 -13.74 54.80 17.23
CA VAL A 629 -14.74 55.64 16.52
C VAL A 629 -15.83 56.05 17.51
N ASN A 630 -16.01 57.35 17.74
CA ASN A 630 -17.19 57.91 18.39
C ASN A 630 -18.31 58.11 17.36
N ILE A 631 -19.52 57.62 17.62
CA ILE A 631 -20.78 58.13 17.04
C ILE A 631 -21.83 58.16 18.17
N PRO A 632 -22.76 59.15 18.23
CA PRO A 632 -23.72 59.32 19.32
C PRO A 632 -24.78 58.22 19.48
#